data_AF-A0A8F1WGJ8-F1
#
_entry.id   AF-A0A8F1WGJ8-F1
#
_cell.length_a   1.000
_cell.length_b   1.000
_cell.length_c   1.000
_cell.angle_alpha   90.00
_cell.angle_beta   90.00
_cell.angle_gamma   90.00
#
_symmetry.space_group_name_H-M   'P 1'
#
loop_
_entity.id
_entity.type
_entity.pdbx_description
1 polymer ?
#
loop_
_entity_poly.entity_id
_entity_poly.type
_entity_poly.pdbx_seq_one_letter_code
_entity_poly.pdbx_strand_id
1 'polypeptide(L)' 'MMKTEKSEQIRIKYLYRSLIMKGRIRVPYKAAAKMVGPDCAYHLYGTFKADSDSAKTD' A
#
# COMPACT_ATOMS: atom_id res chain seq x y z
N MET A 1 -23.56 -12.02 -13.08
CA MET A 1 -22.80 -10.88 -13.63
C MET A 1 -21.34 -11.30 -13.73
N MET A 2 -20.81 -11.52 -14.94
CA MET A 2 -19.47 -12.07 -15.16
C MET A 2 -18.44 -10.96 -14.98
N LYS A 3 -17.66 -11.01 -13.89
CA LYS A 3 -16.57 -10.07 -13.64
C LYS A 3 -15.47 -10.32 -14.68
N THR A 4 -15.11 -9.30 -15.43
CA THR A 4 -14.01 -9.39 -16.39
C THR A 4 -12.69 -9.39 -15.63
N GLU A 5 -11.70 -10.12 -16.11
CA GLU A 5 -10.37 -10.20 -15.47
C GLU A 5 -9.77 -8.81 -15.19
N LYS A 6 -9.96 -7.88 -16.13
CA LYS A 6 -9.56 -6.46 -15.99
C LYS A 6 -10.22 -5.77 -14.79
N SER A 7 -11.51 -6.04 -14.54
CA SER A 7 -12.23 -5.45 -13.41
C SER A 7 -11.68 -5.91 -12.06
N GLU A 8 -11.30 -7.18 -11.96
CA GLU A 8 -10.70 -7.74 -10.74
C GLU A 8 -9.28 -7.22 -10.51
N GLN A 9 -8.46 -7.10 -11.56
CA GLN A 9 -7.12 -6.51 -11.46
C GLN A 9 -7.18 -5.07 -10.96
N ILE A 10 -8.13 -4.27 -11.46
CA ILE A 10 -8.35 -2.90 -11.00
C ILE A 10 -8.78 -2.88 -9.53
N ARG A 11 -9.73 -3.74 -9.14
CA ARG A 11 -10.19 -3.85 -7.75
C ARG A 11 -9.03 -4.19 -6.81
N ILE A 12 -8.19 -5.16 -7.17
CA ILE A 12 -7.03 -5.58 -6.39
C ILE A 12 -6.01 -4.43 -6.26
N LYS A 13 -5.73 -3.71 -7.36
CA LYS A 13 -4.84 -2.55 -7.35
C LYS A 13 -5.31 -1.49 -6.34
N TYR A 14 -6.60 -1.13 -6.37
CA TYR A 14 -7.16 -0.15 -5.44
C TYR A 14 -7.22 -0.65 -4.00
N LEU A 15 -7.46 -1.94 -3.78
CA LEU A 15 -7.38 -2.56 -2.46
C LEU A 15 -5.99 -2.35 -1.85
N TYR A 16 -4.93 -2.78 -2.53
CA TYR A 16 -3.56 -2.62 -2.04
C TYR A 16 -3.15 -1.15 -1.87
N ARG A 17 -3.54 -0.28 -2.80
CA ARG A 17 -3.35 1.17 -2.66
C ARG A 17 -3.96 1.68 -1.35
N SER A 18 -5.19 1.26 -1.02
CA SER A 18 -5.87 1.68 0.20
C SER A 18 -5.20 1.14 1.48
N LEU A 19 -4.67 -0.08 1.44
CA LEU A 19 -3.99 -0.69 2.58
C LEU A 19 -2.68 0.04 2.90
N ILE A 20 -1.91 0.42 1.86
CA ILE A 20 -0.69 1.21 2.00
C ILE A 20 -1.01 2.59 2.58
N MET A 21 -2.00 3.29 2.02
CA MET A 21 -2.39 4.63 2.48
C MET A 21 -2.91 4.64 3.92
N LYS A 22 -3.57 3.56 4.36
CA LYS A 22 -4.06 3.40 5.74
C LYS A 22 -2.98 2.89 6.71
N GLY A 23 -1.75 2.67 6.25
CA GLY A 23 -0.66 2.13 7.08
C GLY A 23 -0.87 0.68 7.54
N ARG A 24 -1.81 -0.06 6.93
CA ARG A 24 -2.13 -1.44 7.31
C ARG A 24 -1.12 -2.46 6.81
N ILE A 25 -0.41 -2.12 5.74
CA ILE A 25 0.70 -2.91 5.19
C ILE A 25 1.86 -1.98 4.87
N ARG A 26 3.08 -2.48 5.05
CA ARG A 26 4.30 -1.75 4.69
C ARG A 26 5.05 -2.52 3.61
N VAL A 27 5.34 -1.83 2.52
CA VAL A 27 6.19 -2.33 1.44
C VAL A 27 7.41 -1.43 1.29
N PRO A 28 8.47 -1.82 0.56
CA PRO A 28 9.57 -0.92 0.27
C PRO A 28 9.10 0.35 -0.44
N TYR A 29 9.72 1.49 -0.14
CA TYR A 29 9.36 2.80 -0.71
C TYR A 29 9.17 2.76 -2.23
N LYS A 30 10.09 2.13 -2.96
CA LYS A 30 10.01 1.99 -4.42
C LYS A 30 8.75 1.26 -4.89
N ALA A 31 8.27 0.27 -4.13
CA ALA A 31 7.03 -0.44 -4.44
C ALA A 31 5.79 0.41 -4.09
N ALA A 32 5.81 1.10 -2.94
CA ALA A 32 4.75 2.03 -2.57
C ALA A 32 4.61 3.17 -3.59
N ALA A 33 5.72 3.77 -4.03
CA ALA A 33 5.73 4.84 -5.03
C ALA A 33 5.07 4.43 -6.35
N LYS A 34 5.23 3.17 -6.78
CA LYS A 34 4.55 2.64 -7.97
C LYS A 34 3.03 2.47 -7.79
N MET A 35 2.57 2.31 -6.55
CA MET A 35 1.16 2.05 -6.22
C MET A 35 0.37 3.31 -5.86
N VAL A 36 0.95 4.19 -5.04
CA VAL A 36 0.29 5.41 -4.54
C VAL A 36 0.78 6.69 -5.21
N GLY A 37 1.91 6.65 -5.92
CA GLY A 37 2.61 7.81 -6.49
C GLY A 37 3.81 8.25 -5.65
N PRO A 38 4.84 8.89 -6.24
CA PRO A 38 6.07 9.27 -5.56
C PRO A 38 5.82 10.28 -4.42
N ASP A 39 4.99 11.31 -4.66
CA ASP A 39 4.70 12.33 -3.64
C ASP A 39 3.96 11.72 -2.46
N CYS A 40 2.92 10.90 -2.71
CA CYS A 40 2.18 10.24 -1.64
C CYS A 40 3.08 9.28 -0.85
N ALA A 41 3.93 8.52 -1.53
CA ALA A 41 4.89 7.65 -0.87
C ALA A 41 5.91 8.44 -0.03
N TYR A 42 6.39 9.59 -0.52
CA TYR A 42 7.29 10.45 0.25
C TYR A 42 6.63 10.92 1.55
N HIS A 43 5.38 11.39 1.51
CA HIS A 43 4.67 11.80 2.71
C HIS A 43 4.43 10.61 3.66
N LEU A 44 3.99 9.46 3.15
CA LEU A 44 3.71 8.27 3.95
C LEU A 44 4.97 7.68 4.62
N TYR A 45 6.13 7.78 4.00
CA TYR A 45 7.37 7.19 4.50
C TYR A 45 8.32 8.22 5.14
N GLY A 46 8.11 9.50 4.89
CA GLY A 46 8.89 10.61 5.46
C GLY A 46 8.34 11.15 6.78
N THR A 47 7.03 11.02 7.02
CA THR A 47 6.39 11.48 8.27
C THR A 47 6.36 10.40 9.37
N PHE A 48 6.53 9.13 9.01
CA PHE A 48 6.55 8.04 9.97
C PHE A 48 7.94 7.86 10.57
N LYS A 49 8.22 8.59 11.67
CA LYS A 49 9.22 8.19 12.65
C LYS A 49 8.84 6.78 13.13
N ALA A 50 9.79 5.86 13.05
CA ALA A 50 9.58 4.45 13.31
C ALA A 50 9.20 4.20 14.77
N ASP A 51 7.91 4.28 15.08
CA ASP A 51 7.40 3.69 16.30
C ASP A 51 7.02 2.24 16.01
N SER A 52 7.87 1.37 16.54
CA SER A 52 7.64 -0.03 16.89
C SER A 52 7.43 -1.05 15.77
N ASP A 53 8.42 -1.94 15.62
CA ASP A 53 8.30 -3.31 16.13
C ASP A 53 6.87 -3.75 16.51
N SER A 54 6.10 -4.25 15.54
CA SER A 54 5.07 -5.25 15.83
C SER A 54 4.77 -6.07 14.57
N ALA A 55 5.74 -6.89 14.17
CA ALA A 55 5.44 -8.18 13.55
C ALA A 55 5.99 -9.27 14.49
N LYS A 56 5.32 -9.43 15.64
CA LYS A 56 5.26 -10.72 16.35
C LYS A 56 3.98 -11.41 15.93
N THR A 57 4.11 -12.53 15.21
CA THR A 57 3.20 -13.70 15.07
C THR A 57 3.73 -14.48 13.86
N ASP A 58 4.18 -15.73 13.89
CA ASP A 58 4.39 -16.77 14.92
C ASP A 58 5.63 -17.60 14.50
#